data_AF-A0A966TYE8-F1
#
_entry.id   AF-A0A966TYE8-F1
#
_cell.length_a   1.000
_cell.length_b   1.000
_cell.length_c   1.000
_cell.angle_alpha   90.00
_cell.angle_beta   90.00
_cell.angle_gamma   90.00
#
_symmetry.space_group_name_H-M   'P 1'
#
loop_
_entity.id
_entity.type
_entity.pdbx_description
1 polymer ?
#
loop_
_entity_poly.entity_id
_entity_poly.type
_entity_poly.pdbx_seq_one_letter_code
_entity_poly.pdbx_strand_id
1 'polypeptide(L)'
;GPDGTGYRESALYGAGDKLVTCQIGDVTLGLTICYDMRFAEQYMALRRMGAEVIFVPSNFTLQTGKDHWEVMLRSRAIESQCWIAAAASWGGYDERGATRFVYGHSLVADPWGHVVAKASDGQGWATARIDPAVTARVRRDMPVLEHRDARRLSL
;
A
#
# COMPACT_ATOMS: atom_id res chain seq x y z
N GLY A 1 2.27 19.97 6.91
CA GLY A 1 1.15 19.11 6.54
C GLY A 1 -0.12 19.83 6.92
N PRO A 2 -1.22 19.11 7.16
CA PRO A 2 -2.52 19.69 7.58
C PRO A 2 -2.47 20.41 8.94
N ASP A 3 -1.34 20.33 9.62
CA ASP A 3 -0.97 20.91 10.91
C ASP A 3 -0.13 22.20 10.80
N GLY A 4 0.09 22.72 9.59
CA GLY A 4 0.92 23.92 9.36
C GLY A 4 2.43 23.70 9.54
N THR A 5 2.87 22.52 10.02
CA THR A 5 4.30 22.19 10.08
C THR A 5 4.70 21.49 8.79
N GLY A 6 5.33 22.23 7.86
CA GLY A 6 5.76 21.68 6.58
C GLY A 6 6.84 20.60 6.74
N TYR A 7 6.46 19.33 6.89
CA TYR A 7 7.37 18.22 6.60
C TYR A 7 7.56 18.15 5.08
N ARG A 8 8.75 18.51 4.61
CA ARG A 8 9.15 18.50 3.20
C ARG A 8 10.16 17.38 2.98
N GLU A 9 9.65 16.18 2.76
CA GLU A 9 10.46 14.99 2.47
C GLU A 9 11.37 15.20 1.25
N SER A 10 10.88 15.92 0.24
CA SER A 10 11.64 16.29 -0.97
C SER A 10 12.83 17.23 -0.75
N ALA A 11 12.97 17.80 0.45
CA ALA A 11 14.16 18.57 0.82
C ALA A 11 15.30 17.68 1.36
N LEU A 12 15.01 16.41 1.70
CA LEU A 12 15.95 15.46 2.30
C LEU A 12 16.20 14.25 1.40
N TYR A 13 15.26 13.88 0.53
CA TYR A 13 15.35 12.70 -0.33
C TYR A 13 14.93 13.03 -1.78
N GLY A 14 15.63 12.45 -2.75
CA GLY A 14 15.25 12.50 -4.17
C GLY A 14 14.17 11.46 -4.49
N ALA A 15 13.18 11.84 -5.28
CA ALA A 15 12.17 10.91 -5.76
C ALA A 15 12.79 9.88 -6.71
N GLY A 16 12.42 8.60 -6.57
CA GLY A 16 12.75 7.58 -7.55
C GLY A 16 12.09 7.87 -8.90
N ASP A 17 12.69 7.40 -9.99
CA ASP A 17 12.22 7.61 -11.36
C ASP A 17 11.56 6.35 -11.97
N LYS A 18 11.54 5.24 -11.24
CA LYS A 18 11.13 3.91 -11.73
C LYS A 18 10.34 3.14 -10.70
N LEU A 19 9.33 2.41 -11.18
CA LEU A 19 8.66 1.37 -10.42
C LEU A 19 9.54 0.13 -10.37
N VAL A 20 9.56 -0.53 -9.20
CA VAL A 20 10.41 -1.69 -8.96
C VAL A 20 9.55 -2.91 -8.64
N THR A 21 9.91 -4.03 -9.25
CA THR A 21 9.40 -5.36 -8.89
C THR A 21 10.57 -6.29 -8.58
N CYS A 22 10.34 -7.29 -7.76
CA CYS A 22 11.27 -8.39 -7.53
C CYS A 22 10.52 -9.73 -7.48
N GLN A 23 11.25 -10.82 -7.65
CA GLN A 23 10.70 -12.17 -7.56
C GLN A 23 10.94 -12.76 -6.18
N ILE A 24 9.91 -13.37 -5.60
CA ILE A 24 9.98 -14.19 -4.39
C ILE A 24 9.36 -15.54 -4.72
N GLY A 25 10.21 -16.53 -5.03
CA GLY A 25 9.74 -17.77 -5.66
C GLY A 25 9.04 -17.45 -6.98
N ASP A 26 7.80 -17.92 -7.13
CA ASP A 26 6.97 -17.68 -8.32
C ASP A 26 6.09 -16.42 -8.20
N VAL A 27 6.20 -15.66 -7.10
CA VAL A 27 5.38 -14.48 -6.85
C VAL A 27 6.14 -13.22 -7.23
N THR A 28 5.53 -12.39 -8.08
CA THR A 28 6.05 -11.05 -8.39
C THR A 28 5.60 -10.06 -7.31
N LEU A 29 6.57 -9.49 -6.61
CA LEU A 29 6.36 -8.46 -5.59
C LEU A 29 6.59 -7.07 -6.20
N GLY A 30 5.56 -6.21 -6.15
CA GLY A 30 5.70 -4.77 -6.44
C GLY A 30 6.09 -3.99 -5.19
N LEU A 31 6.91 -2.96 -5.35
CA LEU A 31 7.41 -2.16 -4.23
C LEU A 31 6.90 -0.72 -4.32
N THR A 32 6.35 -0.22 -3.22
CA THR A 32 6.02 1.19 -3.00
C THR A 32 6.48 1.63 -1.62
N ILE A 33 6.55 2.93 -1.35
CA ILE A 33 6.94 3.41 -0.01
C ILE A 33 5.90 4.44 0.46
N CYS A 34 5.27 4.15 1.61
CA CYS A 34 4.49 5.09 2.39
C CYS A 34 3.58 6.01 1.56
N TYR A 35 4.02 7.25 1.27
CA TYR A 35 3.27 8.27 0.56
C TYR A 35 2.83 7.85 -0.85
N ASP A 36 3.52 6.89 -1.47
CA ASP A 36 3.15 6.28 -2.75
C ASP A 36 1.73 5.71 -2.75
N MET A 37 1.21 5.27 -1.60
CA MET A 37 -0.18 4.79 -1.48
C MET A 37 -1.23 5.83 -1.90
N ARG A 38 -0.86 7.11 -2.02
CA ARG A 38 -1.77 8.17 -2.49
C ARG A 38 -1.92 8.21 -4.01
N PHE A 39 -1.05 7.54 -4.76
CA PHE A 39 -1.03 7.57 -6.23
C PHE A 39 -1.45 6.20 -6.79
N ALA A 40 -2.75 6.08 -7.11
CA ALA A 40 -3.35 4.84 -7.62
C ALA A 40 -2.65 4.32 -8.90
N GLU A 41 -2.16 5.23 -9.73
CA GLU A 41 -1.50 4.96 -11.00
C GLU A 41 -0.28 4.06 -10.84
N GLN A 42 0.48 4.23 -9.75
CA GLN A 42 1.65 3.40 -9.46
C GLN A 42 1.24 1.94 -9.20
N TYR A 43 0.16 1.71 -8.47
CA TYR A 43 -0.32 0.37 -8.13
C TYR A 43 -0.88 -0.34 -9.37
N MET A 44 -1.59 0.40 -10.23
CA MET A 44 -2.06 -0.12 -11.51
C MET A 44 -0.90 -0.45 -12.44
N ALA A 45 0.16 0.36 -12.46
CA ALA A 45 1.35 0.09 -13.25
C ALA A 45 2.13 -1.13 -12.72
N LEU A 46 2.32 -1.26 -11.40
CA LEU A 46 2.91 -2.45 -10.79
C LEU A 46 2.11 -3.72 -11.13
N ARG A 47 0.77 -3.63 -11.07
CA ARG A 47 -0.10 -4.73 -11.48
C ARG A 47 0.12 -5.13 -12.94
N ARG A 48 0.28 -4.16 -13.85
CA ARG A 48 0.59 -4.40 -15.28
C ARG A 48 1.99 -4.99 -15.48
N MET A 49 2.93 -4.69 -14.59
CA MET A 49 4.25 -5.32 -14.53
C MET A 49 4.22 -6.74 -13.95
N GLY A 50 3.04 -7.28 -13.64
CA GLY A 50 2.85 -8.66 -13.18
C GLY A 50 2.75 -8.81 -11.67
N ALA A 51 2.75 -7.72 -10.89
CA ALA A 51 2.64 -7.83 -9.43
C ALA A 51 1.41 -8.64 -9.01
N GLU A 52 1.63 -9.54 -8.05
CA GLU A 52 0.59 -10.30 -7.36
C GLU A 52 0.43 -9.84 -5.92
N VAL A 53 1.54 -9.40 -5.32
CA VAL A 53 1.61 -8.77 -4.01
C VAL A 53 2.28 -7.41 -4.20
N ILE A 54 1.81 -6.38 -3.49
CA ILE A 54 2.48 -5.08 -3.40
C ILE A 54 2.84 -4.83 -1.94
N PHE A 55 4.13 -4.62 -1.69
CA PHE A 55 4.67 -4.34 -0.37
C PHE A 55 4.74 -2.83 -0.13
N VAL A 56 4.21 -2.37 1.01
CA VAL A 56 4.01 -0.94 1.33
C VAL A 56 4.62 -0.62 2.71
N PRO A 57 5.95 -0.66 2.88
CA PRO A 57 6.62 -0.20 4.10
C PRO A 57 6.32 1.28 4.33
N SER A 58 5.91 1.62 5.55
CA SER A 58 5.36 2.94 5.84
C SER A 58 5.68 3.45 7.24
N ASN A 59 5.78 4.77 7.36
CA ASN A 59 5.91 5.50 8.62
C ASN A 59 4.80 6.56 8.70
N PHE A 60 3.54 6.10 8.63
CA PHE A 60 2.39 6.97 8.47
C PHE A 60 2.07 7.71 9.76
N THR A 61 1.84 9.02 9.69
CA THR A 61 1.56 9.85 10.88
C THR A 61 0.23 9.48 11.51
N LEU A 62 0.14 9.48 12.85
CA LEU A 62 -1.09 9.15 13.59
C LEU A 62 -2.30 9.96 13.10
N GLN A 63 -2.13 11.27 12.89
CA GLN A 63 -3.21 12.17 12.47
C GLN A 63 -3.86 11.76 11.15
N THR A 64 -3.07 11.32 10.17
CA THR A 64 -3.61 10.92 8.86
C THR A 64 -3.87 9.42 8.75
N GLY A 65 -3.17 8.61 9.54
CA GLY A 65 -3.31 7.16 9.52
C GLY A 65 -4.64 6.68 10.06
N LYS A 66 -5.11 7.27 11.17
CA LYS A 66 -6.42 6.93 11.75
C LYS A 66 -7.59 7.04 10.77
N ASP A 67 -7.48 7.96 9.80
CA ASP A 67 -8.55 8.25 8.84
C ASP A 67 -8.30 7.60 7.47
N HIS A 68 -7.04 7.51 7.03
CA HIS A 68 -6.74 7.15 5.63
C HIS A 68 -6.03 5.80 5.44
N TRP A 69 -5.29 5.30 6.43
CA TRP A 69 -4.38 4.16 6.24
C TRP A 69 -5.09 2.93 5.68
N GLU A 70 -6.10 2.44 6.40
CA GLU A 70 -6.79 1.21 6.02
C GLU A 70 -7.60 1.39 4.73
N VAL A 71 -8.33 2.50 4.60
CA VAL A 71 -9.18 2.74 3.42
C VAL A 71 -8.34 2.86 2.14
N MET A 72 -7.19 3.52 2.18
CA MET A 72 -6.30 3.64 1.02
C MET A 72 -5.72 2.29 0.65
N LEU A 73 -5.16 1.53 1.61
CA LEU A 73 -4.56 0.22 1.32
C LEU A 73 -5.60 -0.77 0.77
N ARG A 74 -6.80 -0.80 1.34
CA ARG A 74 -7.90 -1.62 0.79
C ARG A 74 -8.30 -1.16 -0.61
N SER A 75 -8.38 0.16 -0.85
CA SER A 75 -8.64 0.69 -2.18
C SER A 75 -7.58 0.25 -3.20
N ARG A 76 -6.29 0.26 -2.83
CA ARG A 76 -5.20 -0.25 -3.66
C ARG A 76 -5.33 -1.73 -3.95
N ALA A 77 -5.71 -2.53 -2.95
CA ALA A 77 -5.95 -3.95 -3.13
C ALA A 77 -7.07 -4.22 -4.15
N ILE A 78 -8.20 -3.52 -3.99
CA ILE A 78 -9.39 -3.66 -4.83
C ILE A 78 -9.10 -3.26 -6.29
N GLU A 79 -8.51 -2.07 -6.50
CA GLU A 79 -8.36 -1.54 -7.85
C GLU A 79 -7.28 -2.26 -8.66
N SER A 80 -6.18 -2.65 -8.00
CA SER A 80 -5.08 -3.38 -8.63
C SER A 80 -5.37 -4.88 -8.71
N GLN A 81 -6.26 -5.40 -7.87
CA GLN A 81 -6.47 -6.84 -7.67
C GLN A 81 -5.16 -7.57 -7.34
N CYS A 82 -4.38 -6.94 -6.47
CA CYS A 82 -3.16 -7.48 -5.86
C CYS A 82 -3.39 -7.61 -4.35
N TRP A 83 -2.67 -8.53 -3.72
CA TRP A 83 -2.52 -8.51 -2.28
C TRP A 83 -1.72 -7.27 -1.88
N ILE A 84 -2.08 -6.64 -0.75
CA ILE A 84 -1.33 -5.54 -0.18
C ILE A 84 -0.75 -6.00 1.14
N ALA A 85 0.58 -5.97 1.27
CA ALA A 85 1.30 -6.23 2.51
C ALA A 85 1.91 -4.93 3.00
N ALA A 86 1.33 -4.32 4.03
CA ALA A 86 1.75 -3.03 4.53
C ALA A 86 2.38 -3.18 5.92
N ALA A 87 3.70 -3.02 5.99
CA ALA A 87 4.44 -2.95 7.24
C ALA A 87 4.51 -1.49 7.70
N ALA A 88 4.20 -1.24 8.97
CA ALA A 88 4.13 0.09 9.54
C ALA A 88 4.87 0.17 10.88
N SER A 89 5.60 1.27 11.06
CA SER A 89 6.21 1.64 12.35
C SER A 89 5.15 1.97 13.41
N TRP A 90 5.44 1.69 14.68
CA TRP A 90 4.60 2.04 15.82
C TRP A 90 5.36 2.87 16.86
N GLY A 91 4.67 3.79 17.54
CA GLY A 91 5.16 4.50 18.72
C GLY A 91 5.40 5.99 18.51
N GLY A 92 6.05 6.60 19.50
CA GLY A 92 6.44 8.01 19.50
C GLY A 92 7.87 8.20 18.97
N TYR A 93 8.11 9.34 18.33
CA TYR A 93 9.45 9.78 17.92
C TYR A 93 9.57 11.29 18.13
N ASP A 94 10.75 11.76 18.50
CA ASP A 94 10.99 13.20 18.70
C ASP A 94 11.38 13.86 17.38
N GLU A 95 10.68 14.94 17.04
CA GLU A 95 10.97 15.76 15.87
C GLU A 95 10.85 17.24 16.24
N ARG A 96 11.97 17.98 16.10
CA ARG A 96 12.05 19.44 16.36
C ARG A 96 11.54 19.85 17.75
N GLY A 97 11.85 19.06 18.78
CA GLY A 97 11.49 19.34 20.17
C GLY A 97 10.04 19.01 20.53
N ALA A 98 9.30 18.32 19.65
CA ALA A 98 7.96 17.81 19.94
C ALA A 98 7.90 16.30 19.67
N THR A 99 7.25 15.55 20.56
CA THR A 99 6.97 14.13 20.35
C THR A 99 5.83 13.98 19.36
N ARG A 100 6.07 13.23 18.28
CA ARG A 100 5.11 12.85 17.27
C ARG A 100 4.84 11.37 17.34
N PHE A 101 3.70 10.93 16.81
CA PHE A 101 3.30 9.53 16.82
C PHE A 101 3.04 9.03 15.41
N VAL A 102 3.43 7.78 15.16
CA VAL A 102 3.08 7.04 13.96
C VAL A 102 1.92 6.10 14.23
N TYR A 103 1.16 5.80 13.20
CA TYR A 103 -0.11 5.09 13.32
C TYR A 103 0.05 3.58 13.55
N GLY A 104 1.12 2.96 13.03
CA GLY A 104 1.27 1.50 13.01
C GLY A 104 0.15 0.81 12.24
N HIS A 105 -0.51 -0.16 12.87
CA HIS A 105 -1.54 -1.00 12.25
C HIS A 105 -1.08 -1.65 10.93
N SER A 106 0.12 -2.25 10.94
CA SER A 106 0.57 -3.14 9.85
C SER A 106 -0.54 -4.11 9.48
N LEU A 107 -0.79 -4.30 8.19
CA LEU A 107 -1.90 -5.14 7.73
C LEU A 107 -1.60 -5.87 6.43
N VAL A 108 -2.35 -6.92 6.18
CA VAL A 108 -2.42 -7.61 4.90
C VAL A 108 -3.86 -7.55 4.39
N ALA A 109 -4.04 -7.05 3.17
CA ALA A 109 -5.33 -7.05 2.48
C ALA A 109 -5.29 -8.01 1.27
N ASP A 110 -6.38 -8.75 1.06
CA ASP A 110 -6.56 -9.62 -0.10
C ASP A 110 -6.94 -8.82 -1.36
N PRO A 111 -6.89 -9.41 -2.58
CA PRO A 111 -7.26 -8.74 -3.82
C PRO A 111 -8.72 -8.27 -3.92
N TRP A 112 -9.59 -8.71 -3.00
CA TRP A 112 -10.98 -8.24 -2.89
C TRP A 112 -11.11 -7.05 -1.91
N GLY A 113 -10.03 -6.72 -1.20
CA GLY A 113 -9.98 -5.65 -0.21
C GLY A 113 -10.38 -6.07 1.20
N HIS A 114 -10.45 -7.36 1.52
CA HIS A 114 -10.59 -7.79 2.91
C HIS A 114 -9.26 -7.68 3.64
N VAL A 115 -9.27 -7.12 4.86
CA VAL A 115 -8.10 -7.15 5.75
C VAL A 115 -8.06 -8.52 6.41
N VAL A 116 -7.12 -9.37 5.98
CA VAL A 116 -7.01 -10.75 6.45
C VAL A 116 -6.07 -10.92 7.64
N ALA A 117 -5.22 -9.92 7.88
CA ALA A 117 -4.35 -9.85 9.05
C ALA A 117 -4.07 -8.39 9.40
N LYS A 118 -4.05 -8.05 10.68
CA LYS A 118 -3.78 -6.70 11.17
C LYS A 118 -3.08 -6.77 12.53
N ALA A 119 -2.01 -5.98 12.69
CA ALA A 119 -1.33 -5.83 13.95
C ALA A 119 -2.19 -5.01 14.92
N SER A 120 -2.16 -5.39 16.19
CA SER A 120 -2.72 -4.59 17.28
C SER A 120 -1.84 -3.37 17.55
N ASP A 121 -2.32 -2.47 18.40
CA ASP A 121 -1.50 -1.39 18.95
C ASP A 121 -0.30 -1.97 19.69
N GLY A 122 0.89 -1.40 19.45
CA GLY A 122 2.13 -1.88 20.02
C GLY A 122 3.13 -2.39 18.98
N GLN A 123 4.32 -2.75 19.47
CA GLN A 123 5.28 -3.51 18.68
C GLN A 123 4.77 -4.95 18.54
N GLY A 124 4.77 -5.47 17.32
CA GLY A 124 4.31 -6.81 17.03
C GLY A 124 4.28 -7.09 15.53
N TRP A 125 3.69 -8.22 15.17
CA TRP A 125 3.55 -8.64 13.78
C TRP A 125 2.15 -9.18 13.51
N ALA A 126 1.79 -9.20 12.24
CA ALA A 126 0.62 -9.87 11.71
C ALA A 126 1.07 -10.77 10.55
N THR A 127 0.47 -11.96 10.45
CA THR A 127 0.84 -12.96 9.45
C THR A 127 -0.37 -13.36 8.64
N ALA A 128 -0.21 -13.47 7.33
CA ALA A 128 -1.22 -14.01 6.43
C ALA A 128 -0.55 -14.97 5.43
N ARG A 129 -1.33 -15.95 4.97
CA ARG A 129 -0.93 -16.81 3.86
C ARG A 129 -1.46 -16.23 2.56
N ILE A 130 -0.56 -15.96 1.62
CA ILE A 130 -0.93 -15.52 0.27
C ILE A 130 -1.36 -16.75 -0.53
N ASP A 131 -2.58 -16.72 -1.04
CA ASP A 131 -3.15 -17.77 -1.88
C ASP A 131 -3.38 -17.25 -3.31
N PRO A 132 -2.60 -17.72 -4.30
CA PRO A 132 -2.77 -17.34 -5.70
C PRO A 132 -4.16 -17.68 -6.25
N ALA A 133 -4.85 -18.69 -5.71
CA ALA A 133 -6.20 -19.05 -6.15
C ALA A 133 -7.23 -17.95 -5.85
N VAL A 134 -7.03 -17.18 -4.77
CA VAL A 134 -7.86 -16.00 -4.46
C VAL A 134 -7.66 -14.94 -5.53
N THR A 135 -6.42 -14.63 -5.87
CA THR A 135 -6.07 -13.65 -6.91
C THR A 135 -6.67 -14.05 -8.27
N ALA A 136 -6.52 -15.31 -8.67
CA ALA A 136 -7.06 -15.83 -9.92
C ALA A 136 -8.59 -15.76 -9.95
N ARG A 137 -9.27 -16.13 -8.85
CA ARG A 137 -10.72 -16.03 -8.72
C ARG A 137 -11.20 -14.59 -8.86
N VAL A 138 -10.63 -13.66 -8.09
CA VAL A 138 -11.04 -12.24 -8.10
C VAL A 138 -10.89 -11.63 -9.50
N ARG A 139 -9.78 -11.89 -10.18
CA ARG A 139 -9.52 -11.37 -11.53
C ARG A 139 -10.45 -11.97 -12.58
N ARG A 140 -10.82 -13.26 -12.45
CA ARG A 140 -11.79 -13.91 -13.34
C ARG A 140 -13.20 -13.38 -13.11
N ASP A 141 -13.62 -13.26 -11.85
CA ASP A 141 -14.99 -12.88 -11.50
C ASP A 141 -15.22 -11.37 -11.71
N MET A 142 -14.15 -10.57 -11.68
CA MET A 142 -14.17 -9.12 -11.88
C MET A 142 -12.96 -8.65 -12.70
N PRO A 143 -12.91 -8.81 -14.03
CA PRO A 143 -11.72 -8.51 -14.84
C PRO A 143 -11.51 -7.01 -15.07
N VAL A 144 -11.17 -6.25 -14.01
CA VAL A 144 -11.14 -4.77 -14.04
C VAL A 144 -10.13 -4.19 -15.01
N LEU A 145 -9.00 -4.87 -15.26
CA LEU A 145 -8.01 -4.41 -16.24
C LEU A 145 -8.55 -4.49 -17.67
N GLU A 146 -9.19 -5.61 -18.03
CA GLU A 146 -9.80 -5.79 -19.35
C GLU A 146 -10.91 -4.76 -19.56
N HIS A 147 -11.75 -4.55 -18.54
CA HIS A 147 -12.78 -3.51 -18.57
C HIS A 147 -12.19 -2.10 -18.74
N ARG A 148 -11.05 -1.79 -18.10
CA ARG A 148 -10.38 -0.48 -18.24
C ARG A 148 -9.84 -0.27 -19.64
N ASP A 149 -9.17 -1.27 -20.21
CA ASP A 149 -8.58 -1.15 -21.54
C ASP A 149 -9.65 -1.05 -22.63
N ALA A 150 -10.79 -1.73 -22.46
CA ALA A 150 -11.96 -1.58 -23.32
C ALA A 150 -12.65 -0.21 -23.20
N ARG A 151 -12.56 0.44 -22.04
CA ARG A 151 -13.18 1.74 -21.74
C ARG A 151 -12.18 2.90 -21.85
N ARG A 152 -11.20 2.87 -22.78
CA ARG A 152 -10.33 4.02 -23.02
C ARG A 152 -11.17 5.25 -23.39
N LEU A 153 -11.49 6.05 -22.38
CA LEU A 153 -12.16 7.33 -22.50
C LEU A 153 -11.14 8.28 -23.12
N SER A 154 -11.42 8.79 -24.31
CA SER A 154 -10.75 9.98 -24.83
C SER A 154 -11.17 11.15 -23.95
N LEU A 155 -10.23 11.67 -23.15
CA LEU A 155 -10.36 12.95 -22.46
C LEU A 155 -9.91 14.07 -23.38
#